data_AF-A0A440IAT0-F1
#
_entry.id   AF-A0A440IAT0-F1
#
_cell.length_a   1.000
_cell.length_b   1.000
_cell.length_c   1.000
_cell.angle_alpha   90.00
_cell.angle_beta   90.00
_cell.angle_gamma   90.00
#
_symmetry.space_group_name_H-M   'P 1'
#
loop_
_entity.id
_entity.type
_entity.pdbx_description
1 polymer ?
#
loop_
_entity_poly.entity_id
_entity_poly.type
_entity_poly.pdbx_seq_one_letter_code
_entity_poly.pdbx_strand_id
1 'polypeptide(L)'
;TVIDLASKAIEGTCDLGGQPDSLAFSKDGKFVAIAIENERDEELNDGEIPQMPAGDLKIFTLAEGEPDCATMKSVNLAGIAEVAAEDPEPEFVAFNEAGEIAVTLQENNHVAIVNAETGAIVTHFSAGSVTLDKIDTKKNGAFSFDGKMENVAREPDAVKWLDNDRLVVANEGDYKGGSRGFTIFSKKG
;
A
#
# COMPACT_ATOMS: atom_id res chain seq x y z
N THR A 1 -10.52 0.48 15.70
CA THR A 1 -11.66 0.01 16.54
C THR A 1 -12.16 -1.31 16.00
N VAL A 2 -12.47 -2.25 16.88
CA VAL A 2 -13.12 -3.53 16.56
C VAL A 2 -14.59 -3.41 16.97
N ILE A 3 -15.49 -3.80 16.07
CA ILE A 3 -16.93 -3.62 16.22
C ILE A 3 -17.62 -4.95 15.94
N ASP A 4 -18.44 -5.41 16.89
CA ASP A 4 -19.35 -6.52 16.64
C ASP A 4 -20.45 -6.08 15.68
N LEU A 5 -20.60 -6.78 14.56
CA LEU A 5 -21.57 -6.41 13.53
C LEU A 5 -23.02 -6.61 13.97
N ALA A 6 -23.29 -7.57 14.86
CA ALA A 6 -24.65 -7.88 15.28
C ALA A 6 -25.20 -6.83 16.26
N SER A 7 -24.44 -6.51 17.30
CA SER A 7 -24.80 -5.56 18.35
C SER A 7 -24.40 -4.13 18.04
N LYS A 8 -23.46 -3.91 17.11
CA LYS A 8 -22.80 -2.62 16.84
C LYS A 8 -22.01 -2.09 18.03
N ALA A 9 -21.68 -2.96 18.99
CA ALA A 9 -20.87 -2.61 20.14
C ALA A 9 -19.41 -2.48 19.73
N ILE A 10 -18.69 -1.56 20.38
CA ILE A 10 -17.24 -1.50 20.32
C ILE A 10 -16.71 -2.60 21.25
N GLU A 11 -16.00 -3.58 20.68
CA GLU A 11 -15.37 -4.67 21.44
C GLU A 11 -13.96 -4.30 21.88
N GLY A 12 -13.28 -3.45 21.10
CA GLY A 12 -11.94 -2.96 21.43
C GLY A 12 -11.50 -1.77 20.61
N THR A 13 -10.49 -1.06 21.11
CA THR A 13 -9.84 0.05 20.43
C THR A 13 -8.34 -0.02 20.63
N CYS A 14 -7.59 -0.12 19.55
CA CYS A 14 -6.15 0.09 19.53
C CYS A 14 -5.86 1.47 18.94
N ASP A 15 -4.92 2.20 19.55
CA ASP A 15 -4.37 3.42 18.96
C ASP A 15 -3.32 3.02 17.91
N LEU A 16 -3.53 3.45 16.66
CA LEU A 16 -2.64 3.16 15.53
C LEU A 16 -1.55 4.22 15.38
N GLY A 17 -1.69 5.39 16.00
CA GLY A 17 -0.73 6.49 15.89
C GLY A 17 -0.70 7.19 14.53
N GLY A 18 -1.68 6.95 13.66
CA GLY A 18 -1.75 7.53 12.32
C GLY A 18 -3.04 7.21 11.58
N GLN A 19 -3.17 7.70 10.34
CA GLN A 19 -4.35 7.53 9.49
C GLN A 19 -4.22 6.23 8.67
N PRO A 20 -5.08 5.23 8.89
CA PRO A 20 -5.03 3.97 8.16
C PRO A 20 -5.73 4.10 6.80
N ASP A 21 -5.14 3.50 5.77
CA ASP A 21 -5.76 3.43 4.46
C ASP A 21 -6.31 2.01 4.17
N SER A 22 -5.47 0.99 4.36
CA SER A 22 -5.88 -0.41 4.16
C SER A 22 -5.57 -1.34 5.33
N LEU A 23 -6.26 -2.49 5.33
CA LEU A 23 -5.95 -3.60 6.22
C LEU A 23 -6.13 -4.96 5.54
N ALA A 24 -5.42 -5.96 6.03
CA ALA A 24 -5.58 -7.35 5.60
C ALA A 24 -5.40 -8.31 6.77
N PHE A 25 -6.08 -9.44 6.70
CA PHE A 25 -5.92 -10.56 7.63
C PHE A 25 -5.09 -11.66 6.98
N SER A 26 -4.18 -12.26 7.74
CA SER A 26 -3.54 -13.52 7.37
C SER A 26 -4.57 -14.65 7.29
N LYS A 27 -4.39 -15.57 6.34
CA LYS A 27 -5.32 -16.70 6.14
C LYS A 27 -5.37 -17.67 7.32
N ASP A 28 -4.28 -17.81 8.06
CA ASP A 28 -4.22 -18.66 9.25
C ASP A 28 -4.80 -17.98 10.51
N GLY A 29 -5.29 -16.74 10.38
CA GLY A 29 -5.97 -16.02 11.44
C GLY A 29 -5.06 -15.54 12.56
N LYS A 30 -3.73 -15.51 12.36
CA LYS A 30 -2.77 -15.12 13.42
C LYS A 30 -2.42 -13.65 13.42
N PHE A 31 -2.54 -12.98 12.28
CA PHE A 31 -2.11 -11.61 12.08
C PHE A 31 -3.13 -10.77 11.34
N VAL A 32 -3.16 -9.49 11.69
CA VAL A 32 -3.71 -8.41 10.88
C VAL A 32 -2.59 -7.39 10.60
N ALA A 33 -2.53 -6.91 9.36
CA ALA A 33 -1.64 -5.84 8.95
C ALA A 33 -2.49 -4.63 8.55
N ILE A 34 -2.03 -3.44 8.88
CA ILE A 34 -2.70 -2.17 8.60
C ILE A 34 -1.67 -1.21 8.02
N ALA A 35 -1.94 -0.69 6.82
CA ALA A 35 -1.17 0.37 6.21
C ALA A 35 -1.56 1.70 6.87
N ILE A 36 -0.58 2.43 7.38
CA ILE A 36 -0.75 3.78 7.90
C ILE A 36 -0.09 4.69 6.89
N GLU A 37 -0.89 5.24 5.99
CA GLU A 37 -0.43 6.19 4.98
C GLU A 37 -0.07 7.53 5.63
N ASN A 38 -0.86 7.92 6.64
CA ASN A 38 -0.92 9.26 7.21
C ASN A 38 -1.55 10.34 6.32
N GLU A 39 -2.12 9.97 5.17
CA GLU A 39 -2.93 10.77 4.24
C GLU A 39 -2.37 12.17 3.99
N ARG A 40 -1.82 12.39 2.79
CA ARG A 40 -1.36 13.71 2.40
C ARG A 40 -2.51 14.71 2.31
N ASP A 41 -2.24 15.96 2.67
CA ASP A 41 -3.16 17.06 2.40
C ASP A 41 -3.02 17.46 0.92
N GLU A 42 -3.99 17.05 0.09
CA GLU A 42 -4.01 17.38 -1.34
C GLU A 42 -4.20 18.88 -1.62
N GLU A 43 -4.82 19.62 -0.68
CA GLU A 43 -5.03 21.06 -0.83
C GLU A 43 -3.75 21.84 -0.50
N LEU A 44 -2.89 21.27 0.34
CA LEU A 44 -1.60 21.84 0.70
C LEU A 44 -0.58 21.59 -0.41
N ASN A 45 -0.17 22.68 -1.08
CA ASN A 45 0.89 22.65 -2.10
C ASN A 45 0.64 21.58 -3.19
N ASP A 46 -0.62 21.44 -3.62
CA ASP A 46 -1.07 20.47 -4.62
C ASP A 46 -0.69 19.01 -4.28
N GLY A 47 -0.68 18.65 -2.98
CA GLY A 47 -0.38 17.29 -2.52
C GLY A 47 1.09 16.89 -2.69
N GLU A 48 2.02 17.85 -2.79
CA GLU A 48 3.44 17.52 -2.88
C GLU A 48 3.94 16.83 -1.60
N ILE A 49 4.61 15.68 -1.81
CA ILE A 49 5.38 14.97 -0.78
C ILE A 49 6.84 15.48 -0.73
N PRO A 50 7.46 15.56 0.46
CA PRO A 50 7.03 14.93 1.70
C PRO A 50 6.06 15.76 2.56
N GLN A 51 5.12 15.08 3.24
CA GLN A 51 4.20 15.60 4.25
C GLN A 51 4.27 14.79 5.56
N MET A 52 5.14 15.23 6.47
CA MET A 52 5.28 14.56 7.78
C MET A 52 4.01 14.67 8.65
N PRO A 53 3.70 13.64 9.46
CA PRO A 53 4.52 12.46 9.75
C PRO A 53 4.44 11.35 8.70
N ALA A 54 5.59 10.78 8.37
CA ALA A 54 5.72 9.58 7.54
C ALA A 54 4.80 8.43 7.95
N GLY A 55 4.26 7.74 6.95
CA GLY A 55 3.50 6.52 7.11
C GLY A 55 4.35 5.33 7.58
N ASP A 56 3.66 4.27 8.04
CA ASP A 56 4.28 3.02 8.41
C ASP A 56 3.33 1.82 8.27
N LEU A 57 3.84 0.61 8.55
CA LEU A 57 3.01 -0.58 8.61
C LEU A 57 2.81 -1.00 10.06
N LYS A 58 1.56 -1.20 10.48
CA LYS A 58 1.24 -1.88 11.74
C LYS A 58 0.95 -3.34 11.53
N ILE A 59 1.45 -4.17 12.45
CA ILE A 59 1.16 -5.60 12.49
C ILE A 59 0.73 -5.97 13.92
N PHE A 60 -0.40 -6.63 14.05
CA PHE A 60 -0.90 -7.16 15.31
C PHE A 60 -1.02 -8.67 15.22
N THR A 61 -0.82 -9.34 16.35
CA THR A 61 -1.31 -10.72 16.50
C THR A 61 -2.80 -10.71 16.82
N LEU A 62 -3.48 -11.78 16.43
CA LEU A 62 -4.89 -12.00 16.69
C LEU A 62 -5.07 -13.11 17.72
N ALA A 63 -5.94 -12.89 18.69
CA ALA A 63 -6.44 -13.88 19.63
C ALA A 63 -7.96 -14.02 19.40
N GLU A 64 -8.41 -15.21 19.00
CA GLU A 64 -9.84 -15.49 18.73
C GLU A 64 -10.48 -14.54 17.68
N GLY A 65 -9.66 -13.99 16.77
CA GLY A 65 -10.10 -13.05 15.74
C GLY A 65 -10.02 -11.57 16.15
N GLU A 66 -9.67 -11.27 17.40
CA GLU A 66 -9.48 -9.91 17.90
C GLU A 66 -7.99 -9.52 17.94
N PRO A 67 -7.62 -8.30 17.55
CA PRO A 67 -6.24 -7.81 17.67
C PRO A 67 -5.84 -7.57 19.12
N ASP A 68 -4.72 -8.16 19.54
CA ASP A 68 -4.07 -7.81 20.80
C ASP A 68 -3.23 -6.55 20.60
N CYS A 69 -3.74 -5.40 21.06
CA CYS A 69 -3.06 -4.11 20.93
C CYS A 69 -1.65 -4.10 21.56
N ALA A 70 -1.39 -4.94 22.58
CA ALA A 70 -0.07 -5.01 23.20
C ALA A 70 0.99 -5.65 22.30
N THR A 71 0.57 -6.32 21.22
CA THR A 71 1.45 -6.98 20.26
C THR A 71 1.76 -6.14 19.02
N MET A 72 1.29 -4.89 18.99
CA MET A 72 1.51 -3.98 17.88
C MET A 72 3.00 -3.83 17.57
N LYS A 73 3.36 -4.14 16.33
CA LYS A 73 4.66 -3.84 15.73
C LYS A 73 4.48 -2.71 14.73
N SER A 74 5.31 -1.69 14.82
CA SER A 74 5.46 -0.65 13.80
C SER A 74 6.67 -0.99 12.93
N VAL A 75 6.48 -1.12 11.63
CA VAL A 75 7.55 -1.38 10.67
C VAL A 75 7.84 -0.09 9.92
N ASN A 76 9.04 0.47 10.15
CA ASN A 76 9.51 1.66 9.47
C ASN A 76 9.79 1.35 7.98
N LEU A 77 9.20 2.14 7.09
CA LEU A 77 9.34 2.02 5.64
C LEU A 77 10.18 3.15 5.01
N ALA A 78 10.65 4.10 5.82
CA ALA A 78 11.52 5.17 5.34
C ALA A 78 12.87 4.62 4.85
N GLY A 79 13.40 5.26 3.82
CA GLY A 79 14.70 4.99 3.21
C GLY A 79 14.70 3.85 2.18
N ILE A 80 13.56 3.18 1.94
CA ILE A 80 13.50 2.04 1.01
C ILE A 80 13.18 2.45 -0.43
N ALA A 81 12.53 3.60 -0.61
CA ALA A 81 12.11 4.14 -1.90
C ALA A 81 12.99 5.34 -2.30
N GLU A 82 13.13 5.56 -3.61
CA GLU A 82 13.88 6.71 -4.15
C GLU A 82 13.05 8.01 -4.10
N VAL A 83 11.75 7.90 -4.34
CA VAL A 83 10.80 9.03 -4.30
C VAL A 83 10.39 9.25 -2.85
N ALA A 84 10.59 10.47 -2.35
CA ALA A 84 10.27 10.89 -0.98
C ALA A 84 10.75 9.87 0.08
N ALA A 85 12.04 9.56 0.07
CA ALA A 85 12.60 8.49 0.90
C ALA A 85 12.32 8.65 2.42
N GLU A 86 12.11 9.87 2.92
CA GLU A 86 11.82 10.13 4.33
C GLU A 86 10.33 10.04 4.67
N ASP A 87 9.47 9.92 3.65
CA ASP A 87 8.02 10.01 3.74
C ASP A 87 7.36 8.89 2.91
N PRO A 88 7.43 7.64 3.39
CA PRO A 88 6.66 6.54 2.83
C PRO A 88 5.15 6.80 2.99
N GLU A 89 4.38 6.49 1.94
CA GLU A 89 2.92 6.52 1.93
C GLU A 89 2.37 5.10 1.65
N PRO A 90 2.25 4.24 2.70
CA PRO A 90 1.68 2.91 2.57
C PRO A 90 0.19 2.93 2.28
N GLU A 91 -0.18 2.36 1.14
CA GLU A 91 -1.56 2.36 0.64
C GLU A 91 -2.22 1.00 0.94
N PHE A 92 -1.93 -0.03 0.12
CA PHE A 92 -2.52 -1.35 0.25
C PHE A 92 -1.61 -2.41 0.86
N VAL A 93 -2.20 -3.28 1.68
CA VAL A 93 -1.56 -4.49 2.20
C VAL A 93 -2.25 -5.79 1.77
N ALA A 94 -1.46 -6.85 1.59
CA ALA A 94 -1.98 -8.21 1.37
C ALA A 94 -1.06 -9.30 1.92
N PHE A 95 -1.64 -10.35 2.48
CA PHE A 95 -0.91 -11.54 2.95
C PHE A 95 -0.82 -12.63 1.87
N ASN A 96 0.32 -13.31 1.81
CA ASN A 96 0.43 -14.62 1.15
C ASN A 96 0.32 -15.77 2.16
N GLU A 97 0.44 -17.01 1.68
CA GLU A 97 0.35 -18.22 2.52
C GLU A 97 1.67 -18.54 3.25
N ALA A 98 2.76 -17.86 2.89
CA ALA A 98 4.06 -18.00 3.55
C ALA A 98 4.25 -17.06 4.75
N GLY A 99 3.23 -16.27 5.12
CA GLY A 99 3.32 -15.29 6.21
C GLY A 99 4.08 -14.03 5.83
N GLU A 100 4.13 -13.68 4.55
CA GLU A 100 4.66 -12.41 4.05
C GLU A 100 3.51 -11.45 3.74
N ILE A 101 3.76 -10.16 3.98
CA ILE A 101 2.87 -9.03 3.71
C ILE A 101 3.47 -8.27 2.53
N ALA A 102 2.72 -8.11 1.44
CA ALA A 102 3.03 -7.10 0.44
C ALA A 102 2.43 -5.77 0.92
N VAL A 103 3.22 -4.70 0.82
CA VAL A 103 2.84 -3.31 1.10
C VAL A 103 3.12 -2.51 -0.15
N THR A 104 2.12 -1.82 -0.70
CA THR A 104 2.33 -0.85 -1.76
C THR A 104 2.60 0.51 -1.14
N LEU A 105 3.58 1.23 -1.70
CA LEU A 105 3.82 2.64 -1.42
C LEU A 105 3.44 3.39 -2.71
N GLN A 106 2.21 3.89 -2.78
CA GLN A 106 1.60 4.35 -4.04
C GLN A 106 2.43 5.50 -4.59
N GLU A 107 2.56 6.60 -3.85
CA GLU A 107 3.18 7.84 -4.31
C GLU A 107 4.70 7.71 -4.45
N ASN A 108 5.29 6.87 -3.60
CA ASN A 108 6.70 6.51 -3.71
C ASN A 108 6.99 5.58 -4.92
N ASN A 109 5.94 5.07 -5.59
CA ASN A 109 6.00 4.13 -6.71
C ASN A 109 6.85 2.88 -6.38
N HIS A 110 6.55 2.25 -5.25
CA HIS A 110 7.41 1.22 -4.67
C HIS A 110 6.59 0.10 -4.00
N VAL A 111 7.21 -1.06 -3.82
CA VAL A 111 6.59 -2.20 -3.12
C VAL A 111 7.58 -2.77 -2.11
N ALA A 112 7.08 -3.07 -0.91
CA ALA A 112 7.83 -3.79 0.13
C ALA A 112 7.18 -5.13 0.45
N ILE A 113 8.00 -6.12 0.74
CA ILE A 113 7.58 -7.43 1.25
C ILE A 113 8.11 -7.55 2.68
N VAL A 114 7.22 -7.77 3.64
CA VAL A 114 7.51 -7.78 5.07
C VAL A 114 7.15 -9.15 5.67
N ASN A 115 7.99 -9.69 6.53
CA ASN A 115 7.66 -10.90 7.28
C ASN A 115 6.70 -10.56 8.43
N ALA A 116 5.53 -11.20 8.49
CA ALA A 116 4.51 -10.87 9.48
C ALA A 116 4.93 -11.18 10.93
N GLU A 117 5.67 -12.27 11.12
CA GLU A 117 6.12 -12.69 12.45
C GLU A 117 7.19 -11.75 13.01
N THR A 118 8.17 -11.35 12.20
CA THR A 118 9.31 -10.56 12.68
C THR A 118 9.15 -9.06 12.46
N GLY A 119 8.27 -8.63 11.55
CA GLY A 119 8.19 -7.25 11.07
C GLY A 119 9.38 -6.83 10.19
N ALA A 120 10.26 -7.77 9.81
CA ALA A 120 11.42 -7.45 9.00
C ALA A 120 11.04 -7.30 7.52
N ILE A 121 11.57 -6.27 6.87
CA ILE A 121 11.51 -6.14 5.41
C ILE A 121 12.37 -7.25 4.79
N VAL A 122 11.73 -8.15 4.05
CA VAL A 122 12.35 -9.28 3.35
C VAL A 122 13.00 -8.81 2.05
N THR A 123 12.28 -7.96 1.31
CA THR A 123 12.74 -7.34 0.06
C THR A 123 11.86 -6.14 -0.26
N HIS A 124 12.36 -5.23 -1.07
CA HIS A 124 11.59 -4.11 -1.61
C HIS A 124 12.12 -3.75 -2.99
N PHE A 125 11.29 -3.14 -3.82
CA PHE A 125 11.65 -2.81 -5.19
C PHE A 125 10.80 -1.66 -5.72
N SER A 126 11.39 -0.87 -6.64
CA SER A 126 10.63 0.13 -7.39
C SER A 126 9.61 -0.57 -8.27
N ALA A 127 8.39 -0.04 -8.31
CA ALA A 127 7.40 -0.47 -9.28
C ALA A 127 7.76 -0.03 -10.72
N GLY A 128 8.79 0.81 -10.88
CA GLY A 128 9.32 1.23 -12.17
C GLY A 128 8.31 2.05 -12.98
N SER A 129 8.50 2.10 -14.29
CA SER A 129 7.63 2.84 -15.20
C SER A 129 7.20 2.05 -16.42
N VAL A 130 6.21 2.57 -17.14
CA VAL A 130 5.70 2.00 -18.38
C VAL A 130 5.44 3.10 -19.41
N THR A 131 5.62 2.76 -20.68
CA THR A 131 5.17 3.60 -21.79
C THR A 131 3.81 3.10 -22.27
N LEU A 132 2.83 4.00 -22.27
CA LEU A 132 1.48 3.76 -22.75
C LEU A 132 1.35 4.32 -24.16
N ASP A 133 0.82 3.51 -25.07
CA ASP A 133 0.56 3.89 -26.47
C ASP A 133 -0.91 3.66 -26.80
N LYS A 134 -1.45 4.47 -27.71
CA LYS A 134 -2.86 4.48 -28.11
C LYS A 134 -3.82 4.69 -26.94
N ILE A 135 -3.51 5.66 -26.10
CA ILE A 135 -4.34 6.06 -24.95
C ILE A 135 -4.97 7.42 -25.18
N ASP A 136 -6.07 7.67 -24.47
CA ASP A 136 -6.66 9.00 -24.38
C ASP A 136 -5.95 9.80 -23.28
N THR A 137 -5.40 10.95 -23.66
CA THR A 137 -4.64 11.82 -22.77
C THR A 137 -5.35 13.14 -22.49
N LYS A 138 -6.61 13.34 -22.94
CA LYS A 138 -7.32 14.61 -22.82
C LYS A 138 -8.63 14.47 -22.07
N LYS A 139 -8.87 15.37 -21.11
CA LYS A 139 -10.16 15.49 -20.41
C LYS A 139 -11.14 16.39 -21.19
N ASN A 140 -11.52 16.01 -22.40
CA ASN A 140 -12.40 16.82 -23.28
C ASN A 140 -13.78 16.20 -23.55
N GLY A 141 -14.10 15.07 -22.90
CA GLY A 141 -15.37 14.36 -23.07
C GLY A 141 -15.48 13.52 -24.35
N ALA A 142 -14.37 13.24 -25.04
CA ALA A 142 -14.33 12.37 -26.22
C ALA A 142 -13.17 11.38 -26.13
N PHE A 143 -13.41 10.12 -26.47
CA PHE A 143 -12.36 9.10 -26.49
C PHE A 143 -11.50 9.20 -27.76
N SER A 144 -10.20 9.45 -27.58
CA SER A 144 -9.20 9.46 -28.66
C SER A 144 -8.03 8.56 -28.31
N PHE A 145 -7.75 7.52 -29.10
CA PHE A 145 -6.69 6.53 -28.82
C PHE A 145 -5.46 6.75 -29.71
N ASP A 146 -5.04 8.01 -29.83
CA ASP A 146 -3.88 8.47 -30.61
C ASP A 146 -2.77 9.08 -29.73
N GLY A 147 -3.01 9.16 -28.42
CA GLY A 147 -2.06 9.67 -27.44
C GLY A 147 -1.03 8.62 -27.01
N LYS A 148 0.05 9.14 -26.42
CA LYS A 148 1.17 8.37 -25.89
C LYS A 148 1.70 9.06 -24.64
N MET A 149 2.01 8.30 -23.61
CA MET A 149 2.72 8.77 -22.41
C MET A 149 3.92 7.87 -22.16
N GLU A 150 5.11 8.45 -22.01
CA GLU A 150 6.37 7.71 -21.89
C GLU A 150 6.86 7.69 -20.45
N ASN A 151 7.39 6.54 -20.01
CA ASN A 151 8.01 6.36 -18.69
C ASN A 151 7.13 6.83 -17.52
N VAL A 152 5.83 6.55 -17.60
CA VAL A 152 4.85 6.88 -16.57
C VAL A 152 5.03 5.93 -15.37
N ALA A 153 5.05 6.47 -14.16
CA ALA A 153 5.10 5.69 -12.93
C ALA A 153 3.89 4.73 -12.84
N ARG A 154 4.08 3.61 -12.14
CA ARG A 154 2.99 2.66 -11.94
C ARG A 154 2.06 3.09 -10.82
N GLU A 155 2.59 3.63 -9.72
CA GLU A 155 1.83 4.08 -8.55
C GLU A 155 0.87 2.97 -8.07
N PRO A 156 1.39 1.91 -7.41
CA PRO A 156 0.60 0.74 -7.06
C PRO A 156 -0.44 1.05 -5.96
N ASP A 157 -1.71 1.06 -6.34
CA ASP A 157 -2.90 1.47 -5.56
C ASP A 157 -3.88 0.29 -5.38
N ALA A 158 -3.31 -0.87 -5.06
CA ALA A 158 -3.97 -2.10 -4.64
C ALA A 158 -2.94 -3.21 -4.76
N VAL A 159 -3.06 -4.23 -3.91
CA VAL A 159 -2.26 -5.44 -4.08
C VAL A 159 -3.03 -6.70 -3.71
N LYS A 160 -2.80 -7.75 -4.49
CA LYS A 160 -3.13 -9.13 -4.14
C LYS A 160 -1.99 -10.07 -4.53
N TRP A 161 -1.80 -11.10 -3.72
CA TRP A 161 -0.94 -12.22 -4.08
C TRP A 161 -1.67 -13.16 -5.03
N LEU A 162 -0.98 -13.56 -6.10
CA LEU A 162 -1.43 -14.63 -6.99
C LEU A 162 -0.96 -16.00 -6.47
N ASP A 163 0.21 -16.02 -5.84
CA ASP A 163 0.83 -17.15 -5.14
C ASP A 163 1.88 -16.58 -4.14
N ASN A 164 2.81 -17.39 -3.63
CA ASN A 164 3.84 -16.93 -2.68
C ASN A 164 5.02 -16.18 -3.33
N ASP A 165 5.03 -16.04 -4.64
CA ASP A 165 6.14 -15.47 -5.41
C ASP A 165 5.71 -14.35 -6.36
N ARG A 166 4.41 -14.19 -6.62
CA ARG A 166 3.86 -13.20 -7.55
C ARG A 166 2.72 -12.42 -6.93
N LEU A 167 2.73 -11.12 -7.18
CA LEU A 167 1.67 -10.20 -6.78
C LEU A 167 1.14 -9.44 -8.00
N VAL A 168 -0.13 -9.10 -7.96
CA VAL A 168 -0.80 -8.23 -8.92
C VAL A 168 -1.17 -6.94 -8.21
N VAL A 169 -0.92 -5.82 -8.87
CA VAL A 169 -1.33 -4.49 -8.43
C VAL A 169 -2.25 -3.84 -9.45
N ALA A 170 -3.16 -3.00 -8.97
CA ALA A 170 -3.73 -1.94 -9.78
C ALA A 170 -2.74 -0.77 -9.75
N ASN A 171 -2.45 -0.22 -10.92
CA ASN A 171 -1.64 0.97 -11.06
C ASN A 171 -2.61 2.15 -11.11
N GLU A 172 -2.35 3.20 -10.36
CA GLU A 172 -3.16 4.42 -10.39
C GLU A 172 -2.41 5.55 -11.07
N GLY A 173 -2.37 6.72 -10.46
CA GLY A 173 -1.95 7.93 -11.11
C GLY A 173 -2.44 9.22 -10.49
N ASP A 174 -2.45 9.29 -9.17
CA ASP A 174 -3.02 10.41 -8.42
C ASP A 174 -1.99 11.48 -8.07
N TYR A 175 -0.71 11.13 -7.92
CA TYR A 175 0.32 12.14 -7.63
C TYR A 175 0.76 12.94 -8.86
N LYS A 176 1.50 12.31 -9.79
CA LYS A 176 2.07 13.00 -10.97
C LYS A 176 1.48 12.54 -12.30
N GLY A 177 0.36 11.83 -12.24
CA GLY A 177 -0.21 11.14 -13.38
C GLY A 177 0.53 9.82 -13.61
N GLY A 178 -0.14 8.74 -13.24
CA GLY A 178 0.35 7.37 -13.30
C GLY A 178 -0.30 6.56 -14.43
N SER A 179 0.07 5.29 -14.47
CA SER A 179 -0.19 4.44 -15.64
C SER A 179 -1.61 3.84 -15.75
N ARG A 180 -2.41 3.89 -14.68
CA ARG A 180 -3.86 3.52 -14.69
C ARG A 180 -4.15 2.15 -15.33
N GLY A 181 -3.38 1.14 -14.93
CA GLY A 181 -3.38 -0.22 -15.51
C GLY A 181 -3.24 -1.31 -14.44
N PHE A 182 -2.72 -2.48 -14.80
CA PHE A 182 -2.40 -3.54 -13.84
C PHE A 182 -1.01 -4.11 -14.13
N THR A 183 -0.26 -4.46 -13.08
CA THR A 183 1.06 -5.07 -13.23
C THR A 183 1.17 -6.32 -12.37
N ILE A 184 1.79 -7.37 -12.92
CA ILE A 184 2.19 -8.55 -12.16
C ILE A 184 3.68 -8.46 -11.92
N PHE A 185 4.08 -8.46 -10.66
CA PHE A 185 5.47 -8.50 -10.24
C PHE A 185 5.83 -9.88 -9.72
N SER A 186 7.10 -10.25 -9.87
CA SER A 186 7.70 -11.20 -8.95
C SER A 186 7.89 -10.50 -7.59
N LYS A 187 7.89 -11.23 -6.47
CA LYS A 187 8.18 -10.60 -5.17
C LYS A 187 9.60 -10.03 -5.06
N LYS A 188 10.46 -10.27 -6.05
CA LYS A 188 11.82 -9.74 -6.15
C LYS A 188 11.92 -8.48 -7.03
N GLY A 189 10.80 -7.99 -7.57
CA GLY A 189 10.77 -6.99 -8.64
C GLY A 189 10.56 -7.64 -10.01
#